data_AF-T0R3S6-F1
#
_entry.id   AF-T0R3S6-F1
#
_cell.length_a   1.000
_cell.length_b   1.000
_cell.length_c   1.000
_cell.angle_alpha   90.00
_cell.angle_beta   90.00
_cell.angle_gamma   90.00
#
_symmetry.space_group_name_H-M   'P 1'
#
loop_
_entity.id
_entity.type
_entity.pdbx_description
1 polymer ?
#
loop_
_entity_poly.entity_id
_entity_poly.type
_entity_poly.pdbx_seq_one_letter_code
_entity_poly.pdbx_strand_id
1 'polypeptide(L)'
;MTNSPKVTVPRGMLYCIGVLFVSNFAIVCLVPSLPPGIASAATAAYPLTNGFRLAYDLSASSSAWLVFPAHVGAALGFLRPSGRLVQALADSSLLPPWLGLKSAAYTGRWKAVTIASMFGYVLCVLSYFFQVFAKALPHLAMLAACGCYAAQLVGFILLRTSYKAECHGYRSPFGIGSAVLAIGSFGILAISILGAFQDDDGVAALTYLAYVVVISLYYYVACKDRQTVSKDEYASIFRFTIIKFNNMKRRMTRQNQRKSSQWTKVISLLQSNSTLSSSNRVSYVDVGVNRGSRLSQPRRMSIAPK
;
A
#
# COMPACT_ATOMS: atom_id res chain seq x y z
N MET A 1 6.64 22.43 -7.20
CA MET A 1 6.76 21.40 -6.12
C MET A 1 5.64 21.64 -5.13
N THR A 2 4.96 20.60 -4.62
CA THR A 2 3.83 20.79 -3.68
C THR A 2 4.34 21.10 -2.26
N ASN A 3 3.75 22.09 -1.60
CA ASN A 3 4.20 22.58 -0.28
C ASN A 3 3.98 21.59 0.89
N SER A 4 3.40 20.41 0.67
CA SER A 4 3.24 19.34 1.68
C SER A 4 2.84 18.00 1.03
N PRO A 5 3.78 17.27 0.39
CA PRO A 5 3.45 16.09 -0.42
C PRO A 5 2.77 14.96 0.37
N LYS A 6 3.05 14.84 1.67
CA LYS A 6 2.48 13.82 2.57
C LYS A 6 0.96 13.93 2.76
N VAL A 7 0.37 15.08 2.46
CA VAL A 7 -1.07 15.34 2.62
C VAL A 7 -1.72 15.66 1.28
N THR A 8 -1.05 16.43 0.43
CA THR A 8 -1.62 16.83 -0.88
C THR A 8 -1.74 15.64 -1.84
N VAL A 9 -0.75 14.74 -1.88
CA VAL A 9 -0.77 13.60 -2.81
C VAL A 9 -1.91 12.62 -2.48
N PRO A 10 -2.08 12.15 -1.22
CA PRO A 10 -3.19 11.27 -0.89
C PRO A 10 -4.57 11.91 -1.10
N ARG A 11 -4.72 13.21 -0.80
CA ARG A 11 -5.97 13.94 -1.08
C ARG A 11 -6.26 14.00 -2.58
N GLY A 12 -5.25 14.29 -3.41
CA GLY A 12 -5.39 14.24 -4.87
C GLY A 12 -5.80 12.86 -5.38
N MET A 13 -5.25 11.78 -4.80
CA MET A 13 -5.66 10.41 -5.13
C MET A 13 -7.13 10.15 -4.78
N LEU A 14 -7.64 10.65 -3.64
CA LEU A 14 -9.05 10.49 -3.29
C LEU A 14 -9.98 11.21 -4.27
N TYR A 15 -9.65 12.45 -4.66
CA TYR A 15 -10.45 13.17 -5.66
C TYR A 15 -10.44 12.44 -7.01
N CYS A 16 -9.28 11.92 -7.41
CA CYS A 16 -9.16 11.11 -8.62
C CYS A 16 -10.05 9.86 -8.55
N ILE A 17 -10.02 9.11 -7.44
CA ILE A 17 -10.91 7.95 -7.22
C ILE A 17 -12.38 8.36 -7.28
N GLY A 18 -12.76 9.48 -6.68
CA GLY A 18 -14.13 9.98 -6.70
C GLY A 18 -14.62 10.30 -8.11
N VAL A 19 -13.81 11.02 -8.90
CA VAL A 19 -14.13 11.33 -10.30
C VAL A 19 -14.23 10.05 -11.13
N LEU A 20 -13.27 9.13 -10.98
CA LEU A 20 -13.26 7.85 -11.69
C LEU A 20 -14.49 7.00 -11.35
N PHE A 21 -14.90 6.99 -10.08
CA PHE A 21 -16.09 6.26 -9.66
C PHE A 21 -17.35 6.83 -10.32
N VAL A 22 -17.54 8.15 -10.26
CA VAL A 22 -18.70 8.83 -10.86
C VAL A 22 -18.71 8.64 -12.38
N SER A 23 -17.56 8.79 -13.05
CA SER A 23 -17.48 8.61 -14.50
C SER A 23 -17.75 7.16 -14.92
N ASN A 24 -17.19 6.18 -14.21
CA ASN A 24 -17.43 4.77 -14.52
C ASN A 24 -18.89 4.38 -14.27
N PHE A 25 -19.49 4.84 -13.17
CA PHE A 25 -20.90 4.61 -12.90
C PHE A 25 -21.79 5.22 -14.00
N ALA A 26 -21.51 6.45 -14.43
CA ALA A 26 -22.22 7.09 -15.52
C ALA A 26 -22.11 6.29 -16.84
N ILE A 27 -20.92 5.77 -17.17
CA ILE A 27 -20.71 4.95 -18.37
C ILE A 27 -21.47 3.62 -18.28
N VAL A 28 -21.49 2.97 -17.12
CA VAL A 28 -22.24 1.72 -16.89
C VAL A 28 -23.75 1.93 -17.07
N CYS A 29 -24.29 3.10 -16.75
CA CYS A 29 -25.69 3.44 -17.03
C CYS A 29 -25.92 3.85 -18.50
N LEU A 30 -24.99 4.60 -19.08
CA LEU A 30 -25.15 5.20 -20.41
C LEU A 30 -25.00 4.17 -21.53
N VAL A 31 -24.00 3.27 -21.45
CA VAL A 31 -23.70 2.30 -22.52
C VAL A 31 -24.88 1.36 -22.80
N PRO A 32 -25.55 0.75 -21.80
CA PRO A 32 -26.72 -0.10 -22.03
C PRO A 32 -27.96 0.67 -22.49
N SER A 33 -28.06 1.96 -22.18
CA SER A 33 -29.21 2.81 -22.52
C SER A 33 -29.23 3.21 -24.00
N LEU A 34 -28.12 3.04 -24.73
CA LEU A 34 -28.01 3.36 -26.13
C LEU A 34 -28.44 2.16 -27.01
N PRO A 35 -29.15 2.38 -28.12
CA PRO A 35 -29.36 1.34 -29.15
C PRO A 35 -28.00 0.83 -29.65
N PRO A 36 -27.79 -0.47 -29.91
CA PRO A 36 -28.73 -1.62 -29.96
C PRO A 36 -29.06 -2.29 -28.60
N GLY A 37 -28.72 -1.67 -27.47
CA GLY A 37 -29.09 -2.13 -26.12
C GLY A 37 -28.07 -3.06 -25.45
N ILE A 38 -28.41 -3.51 -24.24
CA ILE A 38 -27.48 -4.20 -23.31
C ILE A 38 -26.90 -5.51 -23.84
N ALA A 39 -27.68 -6.29 -24.60
CA ALA A 39 -27.28 -7.60 -25.10
C ALA A 39 -26.10 -7.53 -26.08
N SER A 40 -26.08 -6.49 -26.92
CA SER A 40 -24.97 -6.25 -27.84
C SER A 40 -23.79 -5.56 -27.15
N ALA A 41 -24.05 -4.73 -26.14
CA ALA A 41 -22.99 -4.08 -25.38
C ALA A 41 -22.16 -5.07 -24.54
N ALA A 42 -22.79 -6.13 -24.03
CA ALA A 42 -22.12 -7.16 -23.21
C ALA A 42 -21.12 -8.02 -24.01
N THR A 43 -21.37 -8.22 -25.31
CA THR A 43 -20.51 -9.04 -26.19
C THR A 43 -19.51 -8.22 -27.01
N ALA A 44 -19.64 -6.89 -27.00
CA ALA A 44 -18.78 -6.00 -27.76
C ALA A 44 -17.39 -5.84 -27.10
N ALA A 45 -16.33 -5.96 -27.90
CA ALA A 45 -14.95 -5.74 -27.44
C ALA A 45 -14.71 -4.30 -26.94
N TYR A 46 -15.38 -3.32 -27.55
CA TYR A 46 -15.34 -1.91 -27.16
C TYR A 46 -16.76 -1.35 -27.07
N PRO A 47 -17.42 -1.45 -25.91
CA PRO A 47 -18.82 -1.04 -25.77
C PRO A 47 -19.06 0.44 -26.11
N LEU A 48 -18.06 1.30 -25.90
CA LEU A 48 -18.15 2.73 -26.16
C LEU A 48 -18.18 3.09 -27.65
N THR A 49 -17.70 2.22 -28.54
CA THR A 49 -17.70 2.44 -29.99
C THR A 49 -19.10 2.66 -30.53
N ASN A 50 -20.10 1.96 -29.98
CA ASN A 50 -21.50 2.14 -30.35
C ASN A 50 -22.00 3.55 -30.01
N GLY A 51 -21.58 4.11 -28.87
CA GLY A 51 -21.91 5.49 -28.50
C GLY A 51 -21.28 6.53 -29.42
N PHE A 52 -20.01 6.35 -29.80
CA PHE A 52 -19.35 7.25 -30.74
C PHE A 52 -19.96 7.21 -32.14
N ARG A 53 -20.38 6.02 -32.57
CA ARG A 53 -21.09 5.82 -33.84
C ARG A 53 -22.36 6.67 -33.88
N LEU A 54 -23.17 6.62 -32.82
CA LEU A 54 -24.42 7.39 -32.74
C LEU A 54 -24.19 8.90 -32.55
N ALA A 55 -23.16 9.30 -31.81
CA ALA A 55 -22.91 10.70 -31.50
C ALA A 55 -22.36 11.49 -32.70
N TYR A 56 -21.51 10.87 -33.53
CA TYR A 56 -20.80 11.54 -34.62
C TYR A 56 -21.18 11.01 -36.01
N ASP A 57 -22.16 10.11 -36.11
CA ASP A 57 -22.59 9.44 -37.34
C ASP A 57 -21.43 8.82 -38.14
N LEU A 58 -20.50 8.20 -37.42
CA LEU A 58 -19.27 7.64 -37.96
C LEU A 58 -19.42 6.16 -38.33
N SER A 59 -18.53 5.64 -39.17
CA SER A 59 -18.38 4.19 -39.35
C SER A 59 -17.84 3.52 -38.08
N ALA A 60 -18.06 2.21 -37.92
CA ALA A 60 -17.57 1.45 -36.77
C ALA A 60 -16.03 1.48 -36.66
N SER A 61 -15.33 1.44 -37.79
CA SER A 61 -13.86 1.49 -37.83
C SER A 61 -13.32 2.86 -37.41
N SER A 62 -13.90 3.96 -37.89
CA SER A 62 -13.49 5.31 -37.50
C SER A 62 -13.84 5.63 -36.03
N SER A 63 -14.95 5.10 -35.53
CA SER A 63 -15.34 5.24 -34.12
C SER A 63 -14.36 4.52 -33.17
N ALA A 64 -13.81 3.38 -33.58
CA ALA A 64 -12.81 2.65 -32.79
C ALA A 64 -11.50 3.45 -32.62
N TRP A 65 -11.10 4.22 -33.63
CA TRP A 65 -9.92 5.10 -33.55
C TRP A 65 -10.05 6.19 -32.49
N LEU A 66 -11.26 6.60 -32.12
CA LEU A 66 -11.47 7.58 -31.03
C LEU A 66 -11.10 7.02 -29.65
N VAL A 67 -11.12 5.70 -29.46
CA VAL A 67 -10.70 5.06 -28.20
C VAL A 67 -9.18 4.90 -28.13
N PHE A 68 -8.47 4.98 -29.26
CA PHE A 68 -7.04 4.71 -29.34
C PHE A 68 -6.17 5.63 -28.48
N PRO A 69 -6.36 6.97 -28.46
CA PRO A 69 -5.56 7.87 -27.62
C PRO A 69 -5.65 7.52 -26.13
N ALA A 70 -6.81 7.08 -25.66
CA ALA A 70 -7.00 6.65 -24.27
C ALA A 70 -6.17 5.41 -23.94
N HIS A 71 -6.11 4.43 -24.85
CA HIS A 71 -5.29 3.23 -24.69
C HIS A 71 -3.79 3.55 -24.68
N VAL A 72 -3.33 4.40 -25.59
CA VAL A 72 -1.92 4.84 -25.62
C VAL A 72 -1.56 5.59 -24.34
N GLY A 73 -2.44 6.48 -23.88
CA GLY A 73 -2.26 7.19 -22.61
C GLY A 73 -2.12 6.24 -21.42
N ALA A 74 -2.96 5.21 -21.33
CA ALA A 74 -2.87 4.18 -20.30
C ALA A 74 -1.54 3.40 -20.37
N ALA A 75 -1.14 2.95 -21.56
CA ALA A 75 0.11 2.22 -21.77
C ALA A 75 1.35 3.03 -21.34
N LEU A 76 1.41 4.31 -21.74
CA LEU A 76 2.50 5.21 -21.35
C LEU A 76 2.51 5.49 -19.83
N GLY A 77 1.34 5.54 -19.20
CA GLY A 77 1.20 5.70 -17.76
C GLY A 77 1.86 4.58 -16.95
N PHE A 78 1.83 3.34 -17.46
CA PHE A 78 2.41 2.18 -16.79
C PHE A 78 3.91 1.99 -17.04
N LEU A 79 4.48 2.64 -18.07
CA LEU A 79 5.87 2.44 -18.48
C LEU A 79 6.89 2.81 -17.39
N ARG A 80 6.71 3.95 -16.73
CA ARG A 80 7.64 4.41 -15.68
C ARG A 80 7.49 3.60 -14.38
N PRO A 81 6.28 3.30 -13.88
CA PRO A 81 6.09 2.41 -12.74
C PRO A 81 6.66 1.01 -12.96
N SER A 82 6.45 0.38 -14.12
CA SER A 82 6.95 -0.97 -14.40
C SER A 82 8.47 -1.04 -14.35
N GLY A 83 9.18 -0.08 -14.94
CA GLY A 83 10.64 0.00 -14.84
C GLY A 83 11.14 0.21 -13.41
N ARG A 84 10.41 0.98 -12.57
CA ARG A 84 10.75 1.13 -11.15
C ARG A 84 10.56 -0.18 -10.37
N LEU A 85 9.53 -0.96 -10.70
CA LEU A 85 9.32 -2.29 -10.10
C LEU A 85 10.44 -3.25 -10.47
N VAL A 86 10.84 -3.30 -11.74
CA VAL A 86 11.98 -4.13 -12.21
C VAL A 86 13.28 -3.71 -11.53
N GLN A 87 13.53 -2.41 -11.40
CA GLN A 87 14.71 -1.92 -10.68
C GLN A 87 14.67 -2.32 -9.19
N ALA A 88 13.52 -2.23 -8.52
CA ALA A 88 13.39 -2.65 -7.13
C ALA A 88 13.68 -4.15 -6.95
N LEU A 89 13.23 -5.00 -7.88
CA LEU A 89 13.56 -6.43 -7.89
C LEU A 89 15.06 -6.67 -8.10
N ALA A 90 15.72 -5.90 -8.97
CA ALA A 90 17.16 -5.98 -9.17
C ALA A 90 17.95 -5.56 -7.93
N ASP A 91 17.51 -4.49 -7.25
CA ASP A 91 18.17 -3.98 -6.04
C ASP A 91 18.11 -5.00 -4.90
N SER A 92 17.01 -5.77 -4.80
CA SER A 92 16.87 -6.89 -3.86
C SER A 92 17.53 -8.19 -4.34
N SER A 93 18.24 -8.17 -5.47
CA SER A 93 18.92 -9.34 -6.08
C SER A 93 17.99 -10.51 -6.42
N LEU A 94 16.73 -10.21 -6.74
CA LEU A 94 15.73 -11.18 -7.22
C LEU A 94 15.84 -11.42 -8.73
N LEU A 95 16.50 -10.53 -9.47
CA LEU A 95 16.77 -10.68 -10.90
C LEU A 95 18.18 -11.23 -11.13
N PRO A 96 18.38 -12.00 -12.21
CA PRO A 96 19.67 -12.62 -12.44
C PRO A 96 20.73 -11.58 -12.82
N PRO A 97 22.00 -11.77 -12.39
CA PRO A 97 23.04 -10.75 -12.44
C PRO A 97 23.44 -10.35 -13.88
N TRP A 98 23.20 -11.22 -14.87
CA TRP A 98 23.50 -10.96 -16.28
C TRP A 98 22.67 -9.81 -16.88
N LEU A 99 21.56 -9.41 -16.26
CA LEU A 99 20.81 -8.22 -16.70
C LEU A 99 21.56 -6.91 -16.38
N GLY A 100 22.57 -6.92 -15.50
CA GLY A 100 23.39 -5.75 -15.19
C GLY A 100 22.60 -4.55 -14.63
N LEU A 101 21.48 -4.82 -13.95
CA LEU A 101 20.56 -3.79 -13.41
C LEU A 101 21.01 -3.24 -12.04
N LYS A 102 21.82 -4.01 -11.30
CA LYS A 102 22.29 -3.65 -9.96
C LYS A 102 23.37 -2.58 -10.10
N SER A 103 23.16 -1.39 -9.51
CA SER A 103 24.13 -0.26 -9.47
C SER A 103 24.23 0.68 -10.68
N ALA A 104 23.12 1.04 -11.33
CA ALA A 104 23.15 2.11 -12.34
C ALA A 104 22.21 3.28 -11.94
N ALA A 105 22.77 4.28 -11.25
CA ALA A 105 22.05 5.37 -10.57
C ALA A 105 21.03 6.13 -11.46
N TYR A 106 21.38 6.42 -12.72
CA TYR A 106 20.49 7.11 -13.67
C TYR A 106 20.24 6.28 -14.93
N THR A 107 21.29 5.65 -15.49
CA THR A 107 21.22 4.81 -16.69
C THR A 107 20.52 3.47 -16.46
N GLY A 108 20.54 2.94 -15.23
CA GLY A 108 19.88 1.68 -14.87
C GLY A 108 18.37 1.75 -14.98
N ARG A 109 17.81 2.93 -14.71
CA ARG A 109 16.36 3.15 -14.76
C ARG A 109 15.81 3.00 -16.18
N TRP A 110 16.54 3.45 -17.20
CA TRP A 110 16.13 3.25 -18.60
C TRP A 110 16.31 1.80 -19.02
N LYS A 111 17.40 1.14 -18.61
CA LYS A 111 17.59 -0.30 -18.86
C LYS A 111 16.46 -1.15 -18.26
N ALA A 112 16.03 -0.84 -17.03
CA ALA A 112 14.92 -1.53 -16.37
C ALA A 112 13.60 -1.35 -17.14
N VAL A 113 13.32 -0.14 -17.64
CA VAL A 113 12.14 0.12 -18.48
C VAL A 113 12.22 -0.66 -19.80
N THR A 114 13.39 -0.69 -20.45
CA THR A 114 13.58 -1.46 -21.69
C THR A 114 13.34 -2.95 -21.46
N ILE A 115 13.91 -3.53 -20.40
CA ILE A 115 13.73 -4.95 -20.07
C ILE A 115 12.26 -5.27 -19.76
N ALA A 116 11.59 -4.42 -18.97
CA ALA A 116 10.15 -4.57 -18.72
C ALA A 116 9.33 -4.54 -20.01
N SER A 117 9.67 -3.63 -20.92
CA SER A 117 8.99 -3.47 -22.21
C SER A 117 9.27 -4.64 -23.16
N MET A 118 10.51 -5.15 -23.19
CA MET A 118 10.86 -6.35 -23.95
C MET A 118 10.09 -7.57 -23.44
N PHE A 119 9.98 -7.73 -22.12
CA PHE A 119 9.18 -8.81 -21.55
C PHE A 119 7.69 -8.67 -21.92
N GLY A 120 7.13 -7.47 -21.81
CA GLY A 120 5.76 -7.20 -22.27
C GLY A 120 5.56 -7.47 -23.76
N TYR A 121 6.53 -7.10 -24.60
CA TYR A 121 6.49 -7.38 -26.04
C TYR A 121 6.51 -8.88 -26.34
N VAL A 122 7.33 -9.67 -25.63
CA VAL A 122 7.34 -11.14 -25.76
C VAL A 122 5.96 -11.71 -25.39
N LEU A 123 5.32 -11.23 -24.32
CA LEU A 123 3.96 -11.65 -23.97
C LEU A 123 2.95 -11.30 -25.07
N CYS A 124 3.07 -10.12 -25.69
CA CYS A 124 2.22 -9.75 -26.83
C CYS A 124 2.44 -10.65 -28.05
N VAL A 125 3.69 -11.00 -28.37
CA VAL A 125 4.02 -11.91 -29.48
C VAL A 125 3.48 -13.31 -29.20
N LEU A 126 3.64 -13.82 -27.98
CA LEU A 126 3.06 -15.11 -27.57
C LEU A 126 1.53 -15.08 -27.64
N SER A 127 0.91 -13.98 -27.21
CA SER A 127 -0.54 -13.77 -27.35
C SER A 127 -1.00 -13.74 -28.80
N TYR A 128 -0.18 -13.28 -29.73
CA TYR A 128 -0.51 -13.28 -31.16
C TYR A 128 -0.51 -14.71 -31.74
N PHE A 129 0.45 -15.55 -31.34
CA PHE A 129 0.52 -16.93 -31.82
C PHE A 129 -0.44 -17.89 -31.12
N PHE A 130 -0.69 -17.68 -29.82
CA PHE A 130 -1.54 -18.56 -29.00
C PHE A 130 -2.82 -17.84 -28.59
N GLN A 131 -3.88 -18.01 -29.39
CA GLN A 131 -5.17 -17.34 -29.15
C GLN A 131 -5.83 -17.75 -27.81
N VAL A 132 -5.56 -18.98 -27.33
CA VAL A 132 -5.99 -19.42 -25.99
C VAL A 132 -5.32 -18.58 -24.90
N PHE A 133 -4.01 -18.34 -25.03
CA PHE A 133 -3.27 -17.48 -24.10
C PHE A 133 -3.76 -16.03 -24.14
N ALA A 134 -4.11 -15.53 -25.33
CA ALA A 134 -4.64 -14.18 -25.50
C ALA A 134 -5.94 -13.93 -24.71
N LYS A 135 -6.85 -14.92 -24.69
CA LYS A 135 -8.10 -14.84 -23.93
C LYS A 135 -7.87 -14.92 -22.41
N ALA A 136 -6.95 -15.78 -21.97
CA ALA A 136 -6.65 -15.97 -20.56
C ALA A 136 -5.81 -14.84 -19.94
N LEU A 137 -5.03 -14.09 -20.75
CA LEU A 137 -4.05 -13.11 -20.26
C LEU A 137 -4.65 -12.00 -19.35
N PRO A 138 -5.79 -11.37 -19.67
CA PRO A 138 -6.41 -10.37 -18.79
C PRO A 138 -6.87 -10.95 -17.45
N HIS A 139 -7.46 -12.16 -17.47
CA HIS A 139 -7.92 -12.86 -16.27
C HIS A 139 -6.74 -13.27 -15.38
N LEU A 140 -5.64 -13.74 -15.98
CA LEU A 140 -4.38 -14.03 -15.31
C LEU A 140 -3.80 -12.78 -14.62
N ALA A 141 -3.74 -11.66 -15.34
CA ALA A 141 -3.25 -10.39 -14.81
C ALA A 141 -4.12 -9.89 -13.65
N MET A 142 -5.44 -10.07 -13.75
CA MET A 142 -6.38 -9.72 -12.69
C MET A 142 -6.18 -10.58 -11.43
N LEU A 143 -5.99 -11.89 -11.59
CA LEU A 143 -5.69 -12.80 -10.47
C LEU A 143 -4.38 -12.43 -9.77
N ALA A 144 -3.31 -12.17 -10.53
CA ALA A 144 -2.04 -11.73 -9.99
C ALA A 144 -2.18 -10.39 -9.24
N ALA A 145 -2.94 -9.44 -9.80
CA ALA A 145 -3.23 -8.17 -9.15
C ALA A 145 -3.99 -8.34 -7.83
N CYS A 146 -5.00 -9.22 -7.78
CA CYS A 146 -5.72 -9.56 -6.54
C CYS A 146 -4.75 -10.07 -5.45
N GLY A 147 -3.83 -10.97 -5.81
CA GLY A 147 -2.79 -11.45 -4.89
C GLY A 147 -1.90 -10.33 -4.35
N CYS A 148 -1.40 -9.46 -5.24
CA CYS A 148 -0.58 -8.31 -4.85
C CYS A 148 -1.33 -7.32 -3.95
N TYR A 149 -2.57 -6.98 -4.28
CA TYR A 149 -3.37 -6.05 -3.47
C TYR A 149 -3.74 -6.66 -2.11
N ALA A 150 -4.07 -7.95 -2.06
CA ALA A 150 -4.28 -8.65 -0.81
C ALA A 150 -3.04 -8.59 0.10
N ALA A 151 -1.85 -8.87 -0.44
CA ALA A 151 -0.60 -8.77 0.30
C ALA A 151 -0.34 -7.35 0.83
N GLN A 152 -0.58 -6.32 0.01
CA GLN A 152 -0.45 -4.91 0.42
C GLN A 152 -1.43 -4.53 1.54
N LEU A 153 -2.69 -4.98 1.45
CA LEU A 153 -3.73 -4.71 2.45
C LEU A 153 -3.48 -5.45 3.76
N VAL A 154 -3.03 -6.71 3.71
CA VAL A 154 -2.59 -7.46 4.90
C VAL A 154 -1.40 -6.76 5.56
N GLY A 155 -0.42 -6.31 4.77
CA GLY A 155 0.70 -5.50 5.25
C GLY A 155 0.23 -4.23 5.98
N PHE A 156 -0.74 -3.51 5.41
CA PHE A 156 -1.36 -2.35 6.05
C PHE A 156 -2.04 -2.71 7.39
N ILE A 157 -2.80 -3.80 7.44
CA ILE A 157 -3.45 -4.26 8.68
C ILE A 157 -2.40 -4.58 9.74
N LEU A 158 -1.37 -5.34 9.40
CA LEU A 158 -0.27 -5.71 10.30
C LEU A 158 0.46 -4.48 10.86
N LEU A 159 0.69 -3.46 10.03
CA LEU A 159 1.31 -2.21 10.46
C LEU A 159 0.46 -1.44 11.49
N ARG A 160 -0.87 -1.51 11.36
CA ARG A 160 -1.81 -0.84 12.27
C ARG A 160 -2.07 -1.63 13.55
N THR A 161 -2.14 -2.95 13.48
CA THR A 161 -2.47 -3.81 14.62
C THR A 161 -1.24 -4.22 15.43
N SER A 162 -0.28 -4.89 14.79
CA SER A 162 0.88 -5.51 15.43
C SER A 162 2.00 -4.51 15.72
N TYR A 163 2.35 -3.69 14.73
CA TYR A 163 3.44 -2.72 14.89
C TYR A 163 2.99 -1.39 15.51
N LYS A 164 1.67 -1.10 15.49
CA LYS A 164 1.06 0.14 15.95
C LYS A 164 1.83 1.37 15.45
N ALA A 165 2.23 1.33 14.19
CA ALA A 165 3.02 2.39 13.58
C ALA A 165 2.18 3.68 13.49
N GLU A 166 2.71 4.76 14.06
CA GLU A 166 2.05 6.08 14.02
C GLU A 166 2.07 6.64 12.59
N CYS A 167 0.92 7.11 12.10
CA CYS A 167 0.86 7.75 10.80
C CYS A 167 1.32 9.20 10.90
N HIS A 168 2.35 9.58 10.15
CA HIS A 168 2.75 10.97 10.00
C HIS A 168 2.19 11.50 8.67
N GLY A 169 1.24 12.43 8.72
CA GLY A 169 0.62 13.05 7.53
C GLY A 169 -0.85 12.64 7.36
N TYR A 170 -1.21 12.15 6.18
CA TYR A 170 -2.59 11.76 5.87
C TYR A 170 -3.02 10.48 6.59
N ARG A 171 -4.17 10.52 7.27
CA ARG A 171 -4.83 9.36 7.89
C ARG A 171 -6.11 9.07 7.12
N SER A 172 -6.26 7.84 6.64
CA SER A 172 -7.49 7.41 5.96
C SER A 172 -8.70 7.54 6.89
N PRO A 173 -9.82 8.13 6.44
CA PRO A 173 -11.04 8.25 7.22
C PRO A 173 -11.69 6.88 7.48
N PHE A 174 -11.57 5.94 6.53
CA PHE A 174 -12.20 4.62 6.62
C PHE A 174 -11.33 3.58 7.35
N GLY A 175 -10.07 3.90 7.62
CA GLY A 175 -9.18 3.11 8.48
C GLY A 175 -9.05 1.63 8.08
N ILE A 176 -9.20 0.74 9.07
CA ILE A 176 -9.09 -0.72 8.88
C ILE A 176 -10.34 -1.29 8.20
N GLY A 177 -11.51 -0.68 8.38
CA GLY A 177 -12.78 -1.16 7.80
C GLY A 177 -12.72 -1.23 6.28
N SER A 178 -12.21 -0.18 5.62
CA SER A 178 -12.02 -0.21 4.17
C SER A 178 -11.02 -1.27 3.70
N ALA A 179 -10.01 -1.60 4.51
CA ALA A 179 -9.04 -2.63 4.14
C ALA A 179 -9.68 -4.01 4.12
N VAL A 180 -10.55 -4.32 5.10
CA VAL A 180 -11.30 -5.57 5.15
C VAL A 180 -12.29 -5.67 3.98
N LEU A 181 -13.03 -4.59 3.70
CA LEU A 181 -13.95 -4.55 2.54
C LEU A 181 -13.20 -4.72 1.21
N ALA A 182 -12.03 -4.12 1.06
CA ALA A 182 -11.20 -4.27 -0.14
C ALA A 182 -10.69 -5.71 -0.29
N ILE A 183 -10.21 -6.35 0.80
CA ILE A 183 -9.82 -7.77 0.77
C ILE A 183 -11.00 -8.64 0.36
N GLY A 184 -12.20 -8.42 0.91
CA GLY A 184 -13.40 -9.14 0.51
C GLY A 184 -13.74 -8.97 -0.97
N SER A 185 -13.67 -7.74 -1.49
CA SER A 185 -13.94 -7.42 -2.89
C SER A 185 -12.96 -8.10 -3.85
N PHE A 186 -11.66 -8.04 -3.56
CA PHE A 186 -10.64 -8.76 -4.33
C PHE A 186 -10.77 -10.28 -4.19
N GLY A 187 -11.22 -10.76 -3.03
CA GLY A 187 -11.51 -12.17 -2.79
C GLY A 187 -12.65 -12.69 -3.68
N ILE A 188 -13.76 -11.96 -3.75
CA ILE A 188 -14.89 -12.29 -4.65
C ILE A 188 -14.43 -12.28 -6.11
N LEU A 189 -13.63 -11.29 -6.52
CA LEU A 189 -13.07 -11.23 -7.86
C LEU A 189 -12.15 -12.43 -8.16
N ALA A 190 -11.29 -12.81 -7.23
CA ALA A 190 -10.44 -13.99 -7.37
C ALA A 190 -11.27 -15.28 -7.46
N ILE A 191 -12.31 -15.43 -6.64
CA ILE A 191 -13.22 -16.59 -6.69
C ILE A 191 -13.97 -16.64 -8.02
N SER A 192 -14.39 -15.51 -8.58
CA SER A 192 -15.05 -15.45 -9.89
C SER A 192 -14.16 -16.03 -11.00
N ILE A 193 -12.86 -15.71 -10.99
CA ILE A 193 -11.93 -16.21 -11.99
C ILE A 193 -11.54 -17.66 -11.71
N LEU A 194 -11.23 -18.00 -10.45
CA LEU A 194 -10.83 -19.37 -10.06
C LEU A 194 -11.96 -20.39 -10.20
N GLY A 195 -13.21 -19.97 -9.97
CA GLY A 195 -14.40 -20.79 -10.13
C GLY A 195 -14.86 -20.97 -11.58
N ALA A 196 -14.06 -20.52 -12.55
CA ALA A 196 -14.36 -20.58 -13.99
C ALA A 196 -15.69 -19.90 -14.40
N PHE A 197 -16.15 -18.91 -13.63
CA PHE A 197 -17.39 -18.17 -13.92
C PHE A 197 -17.23 -17.09 -15.02
N GLN A 198 -16.07 -17.01 -15.69
CA GLN A 198 -15.75 -15.98 -16.69
C GLN A 198 -15.52 -16.57 -18.10
N ASP A 199 -16.14 -17.71 -18.42
CA ASP A 199 -16.09 -18.34 -19.76
C ASP A 199 -14.66 -18.57 -20.30
N ASP A 200 -13.70 -18.82 -19.41
CA ASP A 200 -12.28 -19.07 -19.73
C ASP A 200 -11.87 -20.53 -19.49
N ASP A 201 -12.84 -21.45 -19.34
CA ASP A 201 -12.62 -22.89 -19.13
C ASP A 201 -11.60 -23.26 -18.03
N GLY A 202 -11.38 -22.35 -17.06
CA GLY A 202 -10.38 -22.50 -16.00
C GLY A 202 -8.92 -22.33 -16.44
N VAL A 203 -8.66 -21.92 -17.68
CA VAL A 203 -7.31 -21.76 -18.25
C VAL A 203 -6.51 -20.70 -17.49
N ALA A 204 -7.09 -19.54 -17.18
CA ALA A 204 -6.41 -18.52 -16.39
C ALA A 204 -6.01 -19.01 -14.99
N ALA A 205 -6.87 -19.79 -14.33
CA ALA A 205 -6.58 -20.34 -13.00
C ALA A 205 -5.40 -21.31 -13.05
N LEU A 206 -5.40 -22.24 -13.99
CA LEU A 206 -4.31 -23.19 -14.20
C LEU A 206 -3.00 -22.47 -14.57
N THR A 207 -3.08 -21.51 -15.49
CA THR A 207 -1.92 -20.72 -15.92
C THR A 207 -1.36 -19.90 -14.76
N TYR A 208 -2.21 -19.33 -13.93
CA TYR A 208 -1.80 -18.60 -12.72
C TYR A 208 -1.10 -19.52 -11.72
N LEU A 209 -1.65 -20.70 -11.47
CA LEU A 209 -1.02 -21.69 -10.60
C LEU A 209 0.35 -22.12 -11.14
N ALA A 210 0.44 -22.43 -12.44
CA ALA A 210 1.71 -22.75 -13.09
C ALA A 210 2.72 -21.60 -12.96
N TYR A 211 2.28 -20.36 -13.19
CA TYR A 211 3.11 -19.16 -13.03
C TYR A 211 3.64 -19.02 -11.59
N VAL A 212 2.79 -19.17 -10.58
CA VAL A 212 3.19 -19.11 -9.17
C VAL A 212 4.16 -20.24 -8.83
N VAL A 213 3.94 -21.46 -9.31
CA VAL A 213 4.84 -22.60 -9.10
C VAL A 213 6.20 -22.34 -9.74
N VAL A 214 6.24 -21.89 -10.99
CA VAL A 214 7.49 -21.59 -11.71
C VAL A 214 8.28 -20.48 -11.00
N ILE A 215 7.62 -19.39 -10.61
CA ILE A 215 8.30 -18.31 -9.88
C ILE A 215 8.75 -18.76 -8.49
N SER A 216 7.96 -19.58 -7.79
CA SER A 216 8.34 -20.12 -6.49
C SER A 216 9.56 -21.03 -6.62
N LEU A 217 9.59 -21.90 -7.63
CA LEU A 217 10.74 -22.76 -7.91
C LEU A 217 11.98 -21.93 -8.24
N TYR A 218 11.85 -20.94 -9.12
CA TYR A 218 12.92 -20.00 -9.43
C TYR A 218 13.44 -19.31 -8.17
N TYR A 219 12.54 -18.85 -7.30
CA TYR A 219 12.90 -18.20 -6.05
C TYR A 219 13.70 -19.14 -5.14
N TYR A 220 13.24 -20.38 -4.93
CA TYR A 220 13.92 -21.35 -4.06
C TYR A 220 15.26 -21.81 -4.60
N VAL A 221 15.40 -21.96 -5.92
CA VAL A 221 16.63 -22.48 -6.55
C VAL A 221 17.67 -21.38 -6.77
N ALA A 222 17.26 -20.18 -7.19
CA ALA A 222 18.19 -19.15 -7.65
C ALA A 222 18.25 -17.91 -6.76
N CYS A 223 17.15 -17.53 -6.11
CA CYS A 223 17.06 -16.25 -5.39
C CYS A 223 17.29 -16.37 -3.89
N LYS A 224 16.84 -17.45 -3.24
CA LYS A 224 16.84 -17.60 -1.78
C LYS A 224 18.20 -17.30 -1.14
N ASP A 225 19.28 -17.81 -1.73
CA ASP A 225 20.63 -17.65 -1.19
C ASP A 225 21.29 -16.31 -1.56
N ARG A 226 20.75 -15.60 -2.57
CA ARG A 226 21.29 -14.34 -3.10
C ARG A 226 20.45 -13.12 -2.71
N GLN A 227 19.26 -13.34 -2.15
CA GLN A 227 18.34 -12.27 -1.81
C GLN A 227 18.99 -11.35 -0.79
N THR A 228 19.03 -10.07 -1.15
CA THR A 228 19.50 -9.02 -0.24
C THR A 228 18.36 -8.07 0.00
N VAL A 229 18.27 -7.58 1.24
CA VAL A 229 17.28 -6.55 1.58
C VAL A 229 17.73 -5.27 0.90
N SER A 230 16.89 -4.71 0.02
CA SER A 230 17.21 -3.44 -0.64
C SER A 230 17.39 -2.33 0.41
N LYS A 231 18.17 -1.28 0.07
CA LYS A 231 18.43 -0.16 1.00
C LYS A 231 17.14 0.47 1.53
N ASP A 232 16.13 0.61 0.67
CA ASP A 232 14.82 1.16 1.03
C ASP A 232 14.06 0.22 1.97
N GLU A 233 14.13 -1.08 1.71
CA GLU A 233 13.49 -2.11 2.53
C GLU A 233 14.16 -2.19 3.92
N TYR A 234 15.49 -2.17 3.97
CA TYR A 234 16.26 -2.17 5.22
C TYR A 234 15.91 -0.96 6.09
N ALA A 235 15.85 0.23 5.49
CA ALA A 235 15.45 1.45 6.19
C ALA A 235 14.03 1.35 6.78
N SER A 236 13.11 0.69 6.07
CA SER A 236 11.75 0.46 6.56
C SER A 236 11.70 -0.55 7.72
N ILE A 237 12.37 -1.70 7.58
CA ILE A 237 12.45 -2.75 8.61
C ILE A 237 13.09 -2.20 9.89
N PHE A 238 14.19 -1.47 9.75
CA PHE A 238 14.88 -0.84 10.88
C PHE A 238 13.96 0.11 11.64
N ARG A 239 13.23 0.98 10.93
CA ARG A 239 12.24 1.89 11.54
C ARG A 239 11.14 1.14 12.27
N PHE A 240 10.57 0.10 11.66
CA PHE A 240 9.52 -0.71 12.31
C PHE A 240 10.04 -1.46 13.54
N THR A 241 11.29 -1.91 13.51
CA THR A 241 11.95 -2.57 14.63
C THR A 241 12.13 -1.60 15.80
N ILE A 242 12.58 -0.38 15.54
CA ILE A 242 12.67 0.68 16.56
C ILE A 242 11.31 1.01 17.15
N ILE A 243 10.28 1.16 16.32
CA ILE A 243 8.91 1.43 16.77
C ILE A 243 8.42 0.31 17.69
N LYS A 244 8.61 -0.95 17.29
CA LYS A 244 8.24 -2.13 18.09
C LYS A 244 8.98 -2.14 19.43
N PHE A 245 10.29 -1.89 19.44
CA PHE A 245 11.09 -1.84 20.66
C PHE A 245 10.65 -0.70 21.59
N ASN A 246 10.42 0.49 21.06
CA ASN A 246 9.92 1.64 21.83
C ASN A 246 8.54 1.38 22.43
N ASN A 247 7.65 0.75 21.67
CA ASN A 247 6.32 0.37 22.15
C ASN A 247 6.40 -0.70 23.27
N MET A 248 7.31 -1.66 23.15
CA MET A 248 7.57 -2.66 24.18
C MET A 248 8.12 -2.03 25.46
N LYS A 249 9.12 -1.15 25.35
CA LYS A 249 9.69 -0.40 26.49
C LYS A 249 8.63 0.44 27.19
N ARG A 250 7.81 1.20 26.44
CA ARG A 250 6.69 1.98 27.00
C ARG A 250 5.69 1.10 27.75
N ARG A 251 5.39 -0.11 27.23
CA ARG A 251 4.49 -1.07 27.89
C ARG A 251 5.09 -1.58 29.21
N MET A 252 6.38 -1.92 29.21
CA MET A 252 7.10 -2.36 30.43
C MET A 252 7.14 -1.25 31.49
N THR A 253 7.45 -0.01 31.12
CA THR A 253 7.45 1.13 32.05
C THR A 253 6.07 1.36 32.66
N ARG A 254 4.99 1.33 31.85
CA ARG A 254 3.61 1.46 32.34
C ARG A 254 3.23 0.32 33.29
N GLN A 255 3.68 -0.90 33.01
CA GLN A 255 3.43 -2.05 33.88
C GLN A 255 4.17 -1.92 35.21
N ASN A 256 5.42 -1.44 35.19
CA ASN A 256 6.21 -1.24 36.40
C ASN A 256 5.64 -0.10 37.28
N GLN A 257 5.20 1.00 36.66
CA GLN A 257 4.49 2.07 37.37
C GLN A 257 3.20 1.56 38.01
N ARG A 258 2.40 0.74 37.32
CA ARG A 258 1.18 0.14 37.90
C ARG A 258 1.49 -0.75 39.10
N LYS A 259 2.53 -1.59 39.03
CA LYS A 259 2.95 -2.43 40.16
C LYS A 259 3.41 -1.59 41.35
N SER A 260 4.24 -0.56 41.12
CA SER A 260 4.67 0.39 42.17
C SER A 260 3.49 1.13 42.81
N SER A 261 2.51 1.57 42.02
CA SER A 261 1.28 2.21 42.53
C SER A 261 0.41 1.25 43.36
N GLN A 262 0.35 -0.03 42.96
CA GLN A 262 -0.35 -1.05 43.75
C GLN A 262 0.36 -1.36 45.07
N TRP A 263 1.69 -1.47 45.04
CA TRP A 263 2.50 -1.66 46.25
C TRP A 263 2.38 -0.49 47.22
N THR A 264 2.41 0.76 46.72
CA THR A 264 2.19 1.95 47.57
C THR A 264 0.79 2.01 48.16
N LYS A 265 -0.26 1.60 47.43
CA LYS A 265 -1.62 1.45 47.99
C LYS A 265 -1.69 0.40 49.08
N VAL A 266 -1.08 -0.77 48.88
CA VAL A 266 -1.04 -1.84 49.90
C VAL A 266 -0.31 -1.37 51.16
N ILE A 267 0.84 -0.71 51.01
CA ILE A 267 1.59 -0.15 52.14
C ILE A 267 0.76 0.91 52.87
N SER A 268 0.06 1.80 52.14
CA SER A 268 -0.80 2.82 52.78
C SER A 268 -1.99 2.22 53.53
N LEU A 269 -2.57 1.12 53.04
CA LEU A 269 -3.66 0.42 53.73
C LEU A 269 -3.15 -0.29 55.00
N LEU A 270 -1.96 -0.92 54.94
CA LEU A 270 -1.31 -1.51 56.10
C LEU A 270 -0.94 -0.46 57.16
N GLN A 271 -0.44 0.71 56.76
CA GLN A 271 -0.17 1.82 57.68
C GLN A 271 -1.44 2.46 58.25
N SER A 272 -2.55 2.47 57.52
CA SER A 272 -3.83 2.97 58.06
C SER A 272 -4.43 2.03 59.11
N ASN A 273 -4.25 0.71 58.95
CA ASN A 273 -4.73 -0.29 59.91
C ASN A 273 -3.84 -0.42 61.17
N SER A 274 -2.65 0.19 61.19
CA SER A 274 -1.80 0.25 62.38
C SER A 274 -2.08 1.47 63.28
N THR A 275 -3.17 2.22 63.04
CA THR A 275 -3.61 3.31 63.93
C THR A 275 -4.55 2.81 65.03
N LEU A 276 -4.05 1.88 65.84
CA LEU A 276 -4.62 1.58 67.15
C LEU A 276 -3.50 1.63 68.19
N SER A 277 -3.53 2.74 68.93
CA SER A 277 -2.87 2.98 70.20
C SER A 277 -1.33 2.95 70.23
N SER A 278 -0.73 4.15 70.16
CA SER A 278 0.27 4.52 71.16
C SER A 278 0.33 6.05 71.29
N SER A 279 -0.35 6.55 72.31
CA SER A 279 -0.11 7.87 72.86
C SER A 279 1.23 7.83 73.60
N ASN A 280 2.26 8.51 73.08
CA ASN A 280 3.19 9.32 73.89
C ASN A 280 4.20 10.08 73.01
N ARG A 281 4.27 11.40 73.26
CA ARG A 281 5.34 12.43 73.11
C ARG A 281 6.56 12.08 72.24
N VAL A 282 7.11 13.01 71.45
CA VAL A 282 7.90 14.18 71.92
C VAL A 282 7.92 15.28 70.86
N SER A 283 7.76 16.52 71.33
CA SER A 283 7.98 17.77 70.60
C SER A 283 9.48 18.08 70.51
N TYR A 284 9.97 18.43 69.32
CA TYR A 284 11.15 19.27 69.16
C TYR A 284 10.77 20.48 68.31
N VAL A 285 10.97 21.65 68.90
CA VAL A 285 10.78 22.98 68.34
C VAL A 285 12.00 23.37 67.50
N ASP A 286 11.71 24.14 66.45
CA ASP A 286 12.55 24.91 65.52
C ASP A 286 14.01 25.24 65.90
N VAL A 287 14.89 25.15 64.90
CA VAL A 287 16.07 26.01 64.79
C VAL A 287 16.20 26.49 63.34
N GLY A 288 15.82 27.74 63.08
CA GLY A 288 15.98 28.37 61.77
C GLY A 288 17.40 28.90 61.54
N VAL A 289 17.91 28.83 60.31
CA VAL A 289 18.91 29.76 59.76
C VAL A 289 18.68 30.02 58.26
N ASN A 290 18.71 31.31 57.95
CA ASN A 290 18.45 32.08 56.74
C ASN A 290 19.57 31.99 55.66
N ARG A 291 19.24 32.02 54.36
CA ARG A 291 19.92 32.86 53.33
C ARG A 291 19.34 32.68 51.93
N GLY A 292 18.94 33.79 51.31
CA GLY A 292 18.41 33.85 49.96
C GLY A 292 19.45 33.81 48.84
N SER A 293 18.95 33.66 47.61
CA SER A 293 19.46 34.35 46.42
C SER A 293 18.40 34.28 45.31
N ARG A 294 17.74 35.42 45.08
CA ARG A 294 17.10 35.72 43.79
C ARG A 294 18.23 35.96 42.79
N LEU A 295 18.28 35.19 41.71
CA LEU A 295 18.99 35.56 40.50
C LEU A 295 17.99 35.66 39.35
N SER A 296 17.84 36.90 38.91
CA SER A 296 17.07 37.38 37.77
C SER A 296 17.51 36.72 36.45
N GLN A 297 16.54 36.21 35.69
CA GLN A 297 16.71 35.83 34.29
C GLN A 297 16.97 37.08 33.41
N PRO A 298 17.94 37.05 32.47
CA PRO A 298 18.03 38.07 31.43
C PRO A 298 17.06 37.79 30.27
N ARG A 299 16.37 38.87 29.88
CA ARG A 299 15.38 39.03 28.82
C ARG A 299 16.05 38.79 27.44
N ARG A 300 15.64 37.75 26.69
CA ARG A 300 16.07 37.54 25.28
C ARG A 300 15.32 38.51 24.37
N MET A 301 16.06 39.36 23.66
CA MET A 301 15.55 40.26 22.62
C MET A 301 15.03 39.48 21.41
N SER A 302 13.89 39.93 20.90
CA SER A 302 13.28 39.56 19.63
C SER A 302 14.05 40.24 18.48
N ILE A 303 14.42 39.47 17.46
CA ILE A 303 14.88 39.99 16.17
C ILE A 303 13.80 39.62 15.14
N ALA A 304 13.19 40.63 14.55
CA ALA A 304 12.27 40.53 13.43
C ALA A 304 13.04 40.37 12.11
N PRO A 305 12.51 39.65 11.11
CA PRO A 305 13.09 39.63 9.78
C PRO A 305 12.54 40.78 8.91
N LYS A 306 13.44 41.38 8.11
CA LYS A 306 13.12 41.99 6.83
C LYS A 306 13.21 40.92 5.75
#